data_AF-A9DHP9-F1
#
_entry.id   AF-A9DHP9-F1
#
_cell.length_a   1.000
_cell.length_b   1.000
_cell.length_c   1.000
_cell.angle_alpha   90.00
_cell.angle_beta   90.00
_cell.angle_gamma   90.00
#
_symmetry.space_group_name_H-M   'P 1'
#
loop_
_entity.id
_entity.type
_entity.pdbx_description
1 polymer ?
#
loop_
_entity_poly.entity_id
_entity_poly.type
_entity_poly.pdbx_seq_one_letter_code
_entity_poly.pdbx_strand_id
1 'polypeptide(L)'
;MKYFRNKDAAKSVLGAQTQAIVVSDQCPSYNWIAPERHQVCLAQVLRNLQQMADYSGKGLTANIGNRLVLLFKSVFRIQHRYESGEVEEIMWRRRMQRLRRSIKRWLECGGNVPASRYAGRCRHILKYEQGLWVFLNHPGTPLTNNEAERCIRGSVIMRKICYGTRSDRGEKFRSRLLSVVETCKKRQLSPITVISKIVTAVVGNREYPDVFDLVSA
;
A
#
# COMPACT_ATOMS: atom_id res chain seq x y z
N MET A 1 -12.40 -12.81 -16.80
CA MET A 1 -11.89 -11.49 -16.35
C MET A 1 -10.58 -11.18 -17.08
N LYS A 2 -10.32 -9.94 -17.52
CA LYS A 2 -9.06 -9.58 -18.21
C LYS A 2 -7.99 -9.24 -17.16
N TYR A 3 -6.97 -10.08 -17.00
CA TYR A 3 -5.93 -9.99 -15.95
C TYR A 3 -4.78 -9.06 -16.32
N PHE A 4 -5.06 -7.78 -16.59
CA PHE A 4 -4.02 -6.81 -16.91
C PHE A 4 -3.77 -5.85 -15.75
N ARG A 5 -2.50 -5.51 -15.51
CA ARG A 5 -2.13 -4.39 -14.61
C ARG A 5 -2.27 -3.07 -15.35
N ASN A 6 -3.49 -2.76 -15.77
CA ASN A 6 -3.78 -1.56 -16.54
C ASN A 6 -4.85 -0.70 -15.86
N LYS A 7 -5.03 0.51 -16.39
CA LYS A 7 -5.99 1.49 -15.88
C LYS A 7 -7.41 0.96 -15.83
N ASP A 8 -7.84 0.21 -16.83
CA ASP A 8 -9.23 -0.28 -16.93
C ASP A 8 -9.54 -1.36 -15.89
N ALA A 9 -8.59 -2.26 -15.65
CA ALA A 9 -8.70 -3.25 -14.58
C ALA A 9 -8.77 -2.55 -13.21
N ALA A 10 -7.91 -1.56 -12.95
CA ALA A 10 -7.97 -0.79 -11.70
C ALA A 10 -9.33 -0.08 -11.53
N LYS A 11 -9.86 0.53 -12.60
CA LYS A 11 -11.19 1.15 -12.60
C LYS A 11 -12.33 0.17 -12.36
N SER A 12 -12.25 -1.04 -12.90
CA SER A 12 -13.26 -2.08 -12.68
C SER A 12 -13.34 -2.53 -11.22
N VAL A 13 -12.21 -2.50 -10.50
CA VAL A 13 -12.15 -2.92 -9.09
C VAL A 13 -12.53 -1.77 -8.15
N LEU A 14 -12.04 -0.55 -8.41
CA LEU A 14 -12.24 0.59 -7.52
C LEU A 14 -13.50 1.41 -7.82
N GLY A 15 -14.08 1.22 -9.00
CA GLY A 15 -15.08 2.12 -9.58
C GLY A 15 -14.42 3.30 -10.30
N ALA A 16 -14.94 3.67 -11.48
CA ALA A 16 -14.34 4.73 -12.32
C ALA A 16 -14.35 6.13 -11.67
N GLN A 17 -15.22 6.35 -10.68
CA GLN A 17 -15.33 7.58 -9.89
C GLN A 17 -15.16 7.30 -8.39
N THR A 18 -14.17 6.47 -8.05
CA THR A 18 -13.93 6.07 -6.67
C THR A 18 -13.74 7.27 -5.74
N GLN A 19 -14.43 7.25 -4.61
CA GLN A 19 -14.25 8.22 -3.53
C GLN A 19 -13.23 7.72 -2.49
N ALA A 20 -12.70 6.51 -2.64
CA ALA A 20 -11.75 5.92 -1.70
C ALA A 20 -10.40 6.65 -1.71
N ILE A 21 -9.72 6.63 -0.56
CA ILE A 21 -8.30 6.95 -0.46
C ILE A 21 -7.51 5.69 -0.81
N VAL A 22 -6.63 5.80 -1.81
CA VAL A 22 -5.91 4.66 -2.37
C VAL A 22 -4.42 4.82 -2.11
N VAL A 23 -3.81 3.81 -1.49
CA VAL A 23 -2.35 3.71 -1.30
C VAL A 23 -1.80 2.67 -2.28
N SER A 24 -0.88 3.04 -3.18
CA SER A 24 -0.31 2.10 -4.16
C SER A 24 1.21 2.22 -4.38
N ASP A 25 1.81 1.19 -4.98
CA ASP A 25 3.25 1.00 -5.19
C ASP A 25 3.84 1.82 -6.35
N GLN A 26 3.39 3.06 -6.56
CA GLN A 26 3.72 3.91 -7.71
C GLN A 26 3.36 3.30 -9.08
N CYS A 27 2.45 2.32 -9.13
CA CYS A 27 2.00 1.73 -10.37
C CYS A 27 1.22 2.74 -11.23
N PRO A 28 1.59 2.98 -12.51
CA PRO A 28 0.93 3.96 -13.37
C PRO A 28 -0.56 3.72 -13.62
N SER A 29 -1.05 2.49 -13.40
CA SER A 29 -2.47 2.14 -13.55
C SER A 29 -3.39 2.92 -12.62
N TYR A 30 -2.85 3.57 -11.58
CA TYR A 30 -3.61 4.37 -10.61
C TYR A 30 -3.55 5.88 -10.86
N ASN A 31 -2.77 6.34 -11.84
CA ASN A 31 -2.56 7.79 -12.10
C ASN A 31 -3.81 8.55 -12.56
N TRP A 32 -4.94 7.86 -12.77
CA TRP A 32 -6.23 8.48 -13.06
C TRP A 32 -6.99 8.91 -11.80
N ILE A 33 -6.56 8.45 -10.63
CA ILE A 33 -7.12 8.85 -9.35
C ILE A 33 -6.66 10.27 -9.04
N ALA A 34 -7.55 11.08 -8.47
CA ALA A 34 -7.23 12.43 -8.05
C ALA A 34 -6.00 12.45 -7.11
N PRO A 35 -5.02 13.35 -7.31
CA PRO A 35 -3.81 13.43 -6.49
C PRO A 35 -4.06 13.56 -4.98
N GLU A 36 -5.18 14.17 -4.59
CA GLU A 36 -5.61 14.35 -3.18
C GLU A 36 -6.02 13.02 -2.53
N ARG A 37 -6.35 12.01 -3.34
CA ARG A 37 -6.86 10.70 -2.89
C ARG A 37 -5.91 9.55 -3.21
N HIS A 38 -4.86 9.80 -3.99
CA HIS A 38 -3.88 8.80 -4.35
C HIS A 38 -2.57 9.01 -3.59
N GLN A 39 -2.38 8.21 -2.54
CA GLN A 39 -1.12 8.13 -1.83
C GLN A 39 -0.18 7.14 -2.52
N VAL A 40 1.07 7.52 -2.71
CA VAL A 40 2.13 6.57 -3.08
C VAL A 40 2.66 5.88 -1.82
N CYS A 41 3.02 4.60 -1.93
CA CYS A 41 3.62 3.87 -0.82
C CYS A 41 5.00 4.44 -0.48
N LEU A 42 5.14 5.07 0.69
CA LEU A 42 6.40 5.69 1.11
C LEU A 42 7.53 4.67 1.28
N ALA A 43 7.21 3.40 1.58
CA ALA A 43 8.23 2.34 1.67
C ALA A 43 8.88 2.05 0.30
N GLN A 44 8.10 2.11 -0.79
CA GLN A 44 8.66 1.94 -2.14
C GLN A 44 9.53 3.15 -2.53
N VAL A 45 9.10 4.36 -2.17
CA VAL A 45 9.92 5.58 -2.34
C VAL A 45 11.23 5.46 -1.58
N LEU A 46 11.18 5.06 -0.30
CA LEU A 46 12.35 4.88 0.54
C LEU A 46 13.31 3.85 -0.04
N ARG A 47 12.83 2.72 -0.57
CA ARG A 47 13.68 1.72 -1.26
C ARG A 47 14.37 2.30 -2.48
N ASN A 48 13.67 3.09 -3.29
CA ASN A 48 14.24 3.74 -4.48
C ASN A 48 15.34 4.75 -4.11
N LEU A 49 15.15 5.46 -2.99
CA LEU A 49 16.13 6.41 -2.43
C LEU A 49 17.30 5.70 -1.76
N GLN A 50 17.08 4.56 -1.11
CA GLN A 50 18.15 3.73 -0.56
C GLN A 50 19.10 3.25 -1.67
N GLN A 51 18.56 2.81 -2.81
CA GLN A 51 19.39 2.49 -3.98
C GLN A 51 20.20 3.67 -4.52
N MET A 52 19.77 4.92 -4.27
CA MET A 52 20.52 6.12 -4.59
C MET A 52 21.61 6.40 -3.56
N ALA A 53 21.31 6.17 -2.27
CA ALA A 53 22.27 6.26 -1.19
C ALA A 53 23.40 5.22 -1.34
N ASP A 54 23.06 4.02 -1.81
CA ASP A 54 23.98 2.90 -2.04
C ASP A 54 24.71 3.00 -3.40
N TYR A 55 24.61 4.15 -4.08
CA TYR A 55 25.22 4.32 -5.39
C TYR A 55 26.75 4.19 -5.33
N SER A 56 27.29 3.21 -6.07
CA SER A 56 28.72 2.87 -6.07
C SER A 56 29.64 3.99 -6.57
N GLY A 57 29.14 4.89 -7.42
CA GLY A 57 29.89 6.06 -7.87
C GLY A 57 30.17 7.10 -6.78
N LYS A 58 29.58 6.93 -5.57
CA LYS A 58 29.74 7.80 -4.40
C LYS A 58 29.48 9.29 -4.74
N GLY A 59 29.99 10.21 -3.92
CA GLY A 59 29.90 11.65 -4.16
C GLY A 59 28.50 12.23 -3.97
N LEU A 60 28.20 13.29 -4.73
CA LEU A 60 26.98 14.09 -4.57
C LEU A 60 25.70 13.26 -4.65
N THR A 61 25.61 12.31 -5.58
CA THR A 61 24.44 11.42 -5.76
C THR A 61 24.16 10.60 -4.49
N ALA A 62 25.18 9.96 -3.93
CA ALA A 62 25.04 9.13 -2.74
C ALA A 62 24.71 9.99 -1.50
N ASN A 63 25.32 11.18 -1.38
CA ASN A 63 25.05 12.12 -0.29
C ASN A 63 23.60 12.62 -0.29
N ILE A 64 23.07 13.00 -1.46
CA ILE A 64 21.67 13.38 -1.61
C ILE A 64 20.75 12.19 -1.26
N GLY A 65 21.07 10.99 -1.75
CA GLY A 65 20.33 9.76 -1.41
C GLY A 65 20.27 9.52 0.10
N ASN A 66 21.41 9.56 0.79
CA ASN A 66 21.50 9.40 2.25
C ASN A 66 20.65 10.44 3.00
N ARG A 67 20.71 11.70 2.56
CA ARG A 67 19.92 12.77 3.17
C ARG A 67 18.43 12.56 2.99
N LEU A 68 18.00 12.17 1.79
CA LEU A 68 16.60 11.85 1.51
C LEU A 68 16.12 10.65 2.33
N VAL A 69 16.92 9.58 2.43
CA VAL A 69 16.62 8.42 3.29
C VAL A 69 16.39 8.85 4.74
N LEU A 70 17.26 9.70 5.31
CA LEU A 70 17.11 10.21 6.68
C LEU A 70 15.80 10.99 6.85
N LEU A 71 15.47 11.86 5.89
CA LEU A 71 14.26 12.67 5.93
C LEU A 71 12.99 11.80 5.86
N PHE A 72 12.95 10.81 4.97
CA PHE A 72 11.84 9.87 4.88
C PHE A 72 11.72 9.00 6.14
N LYS A 73 12.82 8.50 6.71
CA LYS A 73 12.80 7.81 8.01
C LYS A 73 12.25 8.70 9.13
N SER A 74 12.52 10.01 9.06
CA SER A 74 11.95 10.98 10.00
C SER A 74 10.44 11.15 9.84
N VAL A 75 9.91 11.09 8.60
CA VAL A 75 8.46 11.06 8.34
C VAL A 75 7.82 9.85 9.03
N PHE A 76 8.34 8.65 8.81
CA PHE A 76 7.85 7.43 9.48
C PHE A 76 7.86 7.56 11.00
N ARG A 77 9.01 7.97 11.57
CA ARG A 77 9.15 8.13 13.02
C ARG A 77 8.15 9.14 13.59
N ILE A 78 7.99 10.31 12.96
CA ILE A 78 7.07 11.34 13.48
C ILE A 78 5.61 10.91 13.32
N GLN A 79 5.27 10.20 12.23
CA GLN A 79 3.93 9.67 12.05
C GLN A 79 3.59 8.64 13.13
N HIS A 80 4.48 7.67 13.40
CA HIS A 80 4.22 6.65 14.42
C HIS A 80 4.11 7.24 15.82
N ARG A 81 4.90 8.28 16.14
CA ARG A 81 4.78 8.99 17.41
C ARG A 81 3.47 9.77 17.55
N TYR A 82 2.91 10.24 16.43
CA TYR A 82 1.58 10.86 16.44
C TYR A 82 0.49 9.79 16.62
N GLU A 83 0.59 8.67 15.91
CA GLU A 83 -0.32 7.53 16.03
C GLU A 83 -0.30 6.89 17.44
N SER A 84 0.83 6.94 18.14
CA SER A 84 0.96 6.48 19.54
C SER A 84 0.56 7.52 20.59
N GLY A 85 0.15 8.73 20.17
CA GLY A 85 -0.24 9.81 21.09
C GLY A 85 0.92 10.54 21.77
N GLU A 86 2.18 10.28 21.40
CA GLU A 86 3.36 10.95 21.97
C GLU A 86 3.59 12.38 21.46
N VAL A 87 2.91 12.78 20.37
CA VAL A 87 3.08 14.09 19.73
C VAL A 87 1.71 14.66 19.40
N GLU A 88 1.45 15.87 19.88
CA GLU A 88 0.22 16.60 19.57
C GLU A 88 0.11 16.98 18.09
N GLU A 89 -1.13 17.11 17.60
CA GLU A 89 -1.41 17.37 16.19
C GLU A 89 -0.73 18.64 15.66
N ILE A 90 -0.74 19.74 16.43
CA ILE A 90 -0.11 21.01 16.02
C ILE A 90 1.40 20.82 15.80
N MET A 91 2.06 20.10 16.71
CA MET A 91 3.49 19.82 16.62
C MET A 91 3.79 18.85 15.46
N TRP A 92 2.97 17.82 15.29
CA TRP A 92 3.05 16.87 14.18
C TRP A 92 2.91 17.57 12.83
N ARG A 93 1.86 18.39 12.63
CA ARG A 93 1.66 19.18 11.39
C ARG A 93 2.86 20.07 11.10
N ARG A 94 3.34 20.83 12.10
CA ARG A 94 4.51 21.71 11.95
C ARG A 94 5.77 20.92 11.54
N ARG A 95 6.01 19.76 12.15
CA ARG A 95 7.16 18.89 11.81
C ARG A 95 7.03 18.32 10.40
N MET A 96 5.85 17.84 10.03
CA MET A 96 5.58 17.31 8.68
C MET A 96 5.76 18.37 7.60
N GLN A 97 5.31 19.61 7.82
CA GLN A 97 5.52 20.71 6.87
C GLN A 97 7.01 21.11 6.71
N ARG A 98 7.81 21.00 7.77
CA ARG A 98 9.27 21.19 7.68
C ARG A 98 9.94 20.07 6.88
N LEU A 99 9.52 18.82 7.11
CA LEU A 99 10.01 17.67 6.34
C LEU A 99 9.62 17.77 4.88
N ARG A 100 8.38 18.16 4.57
CA ARG A 100 7.89 18.36 3.20
C ARG A 100 8.76 19.33 2.41
N ARG A 101 9.01 20.52 2.97
CA ARG A 101 9.90 21.52 2.35
C ARG A 101 11.33 21.00 2.16
N SER A 102 11.86 20.32 3.17
CA SER A 102 13.23 19.77 3.11
C SER A 102 13.35 18.68 2.05
N ILE A 103 12.41 17.74 2.02
CA ILE A 103 12.37 16.64 1.04
C ILE A 103 12.25 17.21 -0.37
N LYS A 104 11.34 18.16 -0.60
CA LYS A 104 11.18 18.82 -1.90
C LYS A 104 12.50 19.42 -2.40
N ARG A 105 13.17 20.22 -1.56
CA ARG A 105 14.48 20.82 -1.89
C ARG A 105 15.53 19.77 -2.26
N TRP A 106 15.65 18.71 -1.46
CA TRP A 106 16.66 17.67 -1.73
C TRP A 106 16.32 16.82 -2.96
N LEU A 107 15.03 16.64 -3.27
CA LEU A 107 14.61 16.01 -4.52
C LEU A 107 14.91 16.90 -5.73
N GLU A 108 14.75 18.22 -5.62
CA GLU A 108 15.13 19.18 -6.68
C GLU A 108 16.63 19.12 -6.96
N CYS A 109 17.46 19.11 -5.90
CA CYS A 109 18.91 18.87 -6.06
C CYS A 109 19.18 17.49 -6.69
N GLY A 110 18.48 16.46 -6.23
CA GLY A 110 18.57 15.09 -6.75
C GLY A 110 18.19 14.99 -8.23
N GLY A 111 17.28 15.86 -8.71
CA GLY A 111 16.87 15.94 -10.10
C GLY A 111 17.95 16.42 -11.07
N ASN A 112 19.07 16.95 -10.55
CA ASN A 112 20.17 17.50 -11.34
C ASN A 112 21.48 16.71 -11.17
N VAL A 113 21.46 15.54 -10.53
CA VAL A 113 22.67 14.72 -10.38
C VAL A 113 23.12 14.13 -11.72
N PRO A 114 24.44 13.90 -11.91
CA PRO A 114 24.96 13.36 -13.17
C PRO A 114 24.40 11.98 -13.53
N ALA A 115 24.08 11.17 -12.51
CA ALA A 115 23.54 9.84 -12.70
C ALA A 115 22.05 9.91 -13.13
N SER A 116 21.83 9.92 -14.44
CA SER A 116 20.52 10.10 -15.09
C SER A 116 19.39 9.24 -14.52
N ARG A 117 19.69 7.99 -14.15
CA ARG A 117 18.76 7.06 -13.47
C ARG A 117 18.18 7.66 -12.19
N TYR A 118 19.02 8.21 -11.32
CA TYR A 118 18.60 8.76 -10.03
C TYR A 118 18.00 10.15 -10.18
N ALA A 119 18.51 10.93 -11.12
CA ALA A 119 17.91 12.21 -11.50
C ALA A 119 16.46 12.03 -11.98
N GLY A 120 16.23 11.04 -12.84
CA GLY A 120 14.89 10.65 -13.31
C GLY A 120 13.97 10.21 -12.17
N ARG A 121 14.48 9.44 -11.19
CA ARG A 121 13.71 9.04 -10.00
C ARG A 121 13.29 10.25 -9.16
N CYS A 122 14.20 11.19 -8.91
CA CYS A 122 13.87 12.38 -8.14
C CYS A 122 12.82 13.24 -8.85
N ARG A 123 12.96 13.44 -10.17
CA ARG A 123 11.95 14.13 -10.99
C ARG A 123 10.60 13.41 -10.98
N HIS A 124 10.61 12.08 -11.04
CA HIS A 124 9.38 11.29 -10.95
C HIS A 124 8.70 11.46 -9.59
N ILE A 125 9.45 11.43 -8.48
CA ILE A 125 8.89 11.67 -7.14
C ILE A 125 8.31 13.09 -7.05
N LEU A 126 9.01 14.10 -7.58
CA LEU A 126 8.52 15.48 -7.62
C LEU A 126 7.23 15.62 -8.43
N LYS A 127 7.11 14.91 -9.56
CA LYS A 127 5.89 14.90 -10.39
C LYS A 127 4.65 14.45 -9.60
N TYR A 128 4.81 13.53 -8.65
CA TYR A 128 3.72 13.00 -7.81
C TYR A 128 3.89 13.41 -6.33
N GLU A 129 4.47 14.58 -6.07
CA GLU A 129 4.82 15.03 -4.71
C GLU A 129 3.62 15.10 -3.78
N GLN A 130 2.46 15.52 -4.28
CA GLN A 130 1.21 15.59 -3.51
C GLN A 130 0.82 14.22 -2.93
N GLY A 131 1.04 13.15 -3.70
CA GLY A 131 0.78 11.77 -3.28
C GLY A 131 1.67 11.27 -2.15
N LEU A 132 2.73 12.00 -1.76
CA LEU A 132 3.53 11.67 -0.57
C LEU A 132 2.85 12.09 0.74
N TRP A 133 1.84 12.97 0.67
CA TRP A 133 1.33 13.72 1.83
C TRP A 133 -0.17 13.60 2.05
N VAL A 134 -0.84 12.70 1.32
CA VAL A 134 -2.31 12.49 1.41
C VAL A 134 -2.75 12.16 2.85
N PHE A 135 -1.98 11.34 3.57
CA PHE A 135 -2.25 11.01 4.98
C PHE A 135 -2.32 12.22 5.92
N LEU A 136 -1.75 13.38 5.55
CA LEU A 136 -1.84 14.60 6.37
C LEU A 136 -3.28 15.17 6.44
N ASN A 137 -4.10 14.84 5.44
CA ASN A 137 -5.47 15.34 5.31
C ASN A 137 -6.52 14.25 5.54
N HIS A 138 -6.11 12.98 5.53
CA HIS A 138 -6.99 11.82 5.69
C HIS A 138 -6.49 10.92 6.84
N PRO A 139 -6.94 11.19 8.09
CA PRO A 139 -6.59 10.38 9.25
C PRO A 139 -6.85 8.88 9.03
N GLY A 140 -5.97 8.03 9.54
CA GLY A 140 -6.04 6.58 9.36
C GLY A 140 -5.46 6.06 8.03
N THR A 141 -5.04 6.93 7.11
CA THR A 141 -4.37 6.48 5.88
C THR A 141 -2.97 5.95 6.21
N PRO A 142 -2.66 4.67 5.95
CA PRO A 142 -1.34 4.12 6.27
C PRO A 142 -0.27 4.65 5.32
N LEU A 143 0.94 4.88 5.83
CA LEU A 143 2.09 5.33 5.00
C LEU A 143 2.53 4.30 3.95
N THR A 144 2.10 3.04 4.08
CA THR A 144 2.53 1.93 3.24
C THR A 144 1.34 1.07 2.81
N ASN A 145 1.48 0.37 1.69
CA ASN A 145 0.53 -0.64 1.22
C ASN A 145 0.76 -2.03 1.88
N ASN A 146 1.50 -2.10 2.99
CA ASN A 146 1.92 -3.36 3.60
C ASN A 146 0.73 -4.26 3.99
N GLU A 147 -0.38 -3.68 4.44
CA GLU A 147 -1.58 -4.46 4.76
C GLU A 147 -2.13 -5.17 3.51
N ALA A 148 -2.28 -4.43 2.41
CA ALA A 148 -2.71 -4.99 1.14
C ALA A 148 -1.76 -6.08 0.65
N GLU A 149 -0.44 -5.84 0.70
CA GLU A 149 0.58 -6.83 0.33
C GLU A 149 0.52 -8.09 1.21
N ARG A 150 0.28 -7.95 2.52
CA ARG A 150 0.12 -9.07 3.45
C ARG A 150 -1.14 -9.89 3.14
N CYS A 151 -2.28 -9.24 2.94
CA CYS A 151 -3.55 -9.92 2.64
C CYS A 151 -3.47 -10.74 1.33
N ILE A 152 -2.81 -10.22 0.29
CA ILE A 152 -2.68 -10.96 -0.98
C ILE A 152 -1.56 -12.00 -0.94
N ARG A 153 -0.61 -11.94 0.01
CA ARG A 153 0.55 -12.85 0.04
C ARG A 153 0.13 -14.31 0.07
N GLY A 154 -0.90 -14.65 0.85
CA GLY A 154 -1.40 -16.02 0.96
C GLY A 154 -1.85 -16.58 -0.40
N SER A 155 -2.58 -15.78 -1.17
CA SER A 155 -3.08 -16.18 -2.50
C SER A 155 -1.96 -16.28 -3.52
N VAL A 156 -0.96 -15.40 -3.45
CA VAL A 156 0.24 -15.46 -4.30
C VAL A 156 1.03 -16.74 -4.02
N ILE A 157 1.23 -17.11 -2.75
CA ILE A 157 1.91 -18.36 -2.37
C ILE A 157 1.13 -19.57 -2.85
N MET A 158 -0.18 -19.61 -2.59
CA MET A 158 -1.05 -20.71 -3.04
C MET A 158 -1.00 -20.86 -4.57
N ARG A 159 -1.02 -19.76 -5.32
CA ARG A 159 -0.89 -19.80 -6.78
C ARG A 159 0.45 -20.38 -7.24
N LYS A 160 1.54 -20.10 -6.53
CA LYS A 160 2.87 -20.64 -6.85
C LYS A 160 2.96 -22.14 -6.61
N ILE A 161 2.33 -22.64 -5.54
CA ILE A 161 2.37 -24.06 -5.17
C ILE A 161 1.37 -24.87 -6.01
N CYS A 162 0.17 -24.33 -6.24
CA CYS A 162 -0.95 -25.05 -6.86
C CYS A 162 -1.27 -24.57 -8.29
N TYR A 163 -0.34 -23.89 -8.97
CA TYR A 163 -0.36 -23.49 -10.38
C TYR A 163 -1.57 -22.70 -10.92
N GLY A 164 -2.47 -22.21 -10.07
CA GLY A 164 -3.64 -21.46 -10.54
C GLY A 164 -4.85 -22.35 -10.89
N THR A 165 -5.93 -21.74 -11.36
CA THR A 165 -7.11 -22.40 -11.91
C THR A 165 -7.56 -21.61 -13.12
N ARG A 166 -8.07 -22.29 -14.15
CA ARG A 166 -8.55 -21.67 -15.39
C ARG A 166 -10.08 -21.68 -15.51
N SER A 167 -10.78 -22.30 -14.56
CA SER A 167 -12.24 -22.31 -14.54
C SER A 167 -12.79 -21.17 -13.67
N ASP A 168 -13.87 -20.54 -14.15
CA ASP A 168 -14.59 -19.49 -13.39
C ASP A 168 -15.03 -20.00 -12.01
N ARG A 169 -15.54 -21.24 -11.94
CA ARG A 169 -15.91 -21.90 -10.69
C ARG A 169 -14.73 -21.99 -9.72
N GLY A 170 -13.55 -22.40 -10.20
CA GLY A 170 -12.36 -22.52 -9.36
C GLY A 170 -11.84 -21.16 -8.88
N GLU A 171 -11.91 -20.14 -9.72
CA GLU A 171 -11.51 -18.78 -9.36
C GLU A 171 -12.42 -18.17 -8.29
N LYS A 172 -13.75 -18.33 -8.47
CA LYS A 172 -14.75 -17.95 -7.46
C LYS A 172 -14.55 -18.70 -6.15
N PHE A 173 -14.26 -20.00 -6.20
CA PHE A 173 -13.97 -20.77 -5.00
C PHE A 173 -12.75 -20.22 -4.24
N ARG A 174 -11.64 -19.99 -4.95
CA ARG A 174 -10.40 -19.51 -4.33
C ARG A 174 -10.53 -18.09 -3.78
N SER A 175 -11.19 -17.19 -4.50
CA SER A 175 -11.42 -15.81 -4.04
C SER A 175 -12.31 -15.78 -2.79
N ARG A 176 -13.39 -16.56 -2.76
CA ARG A 176 -14.27 -16.69 -1.57
C ARG A 176 -13.54 -17.30 -0.38
N LEU A 177 -12.81 -18.39 -0.60
CA LEU A 177 -12.06 -19.04 0.47
C LEU A 177 -10.99 -18.11 1.07
N LEU A 178 -10.25 -17.41 0.22
CA LEU A 178 -9.28 -16.41 0.67
C LEU A 178 -9.95 -15.31 1.49
N SER A 179 -11.11 -14.81 1.03
CA SER A 179 -11.87 -13.80 1.76
C SER A 179 -12.24 -14.28 3.16
N VAL A 180 -12.78 -15.50 3.29
CA VAL A 180 -13.13 -16.09 4.60
C VAL A 180 -11.91 -16.22 5.50
N VAL A 181 -10.79 -16.75 4.97
CA VAL A 181 -9.55 -16.94 5.73
C VAL A 181 -8.97 -15.62 6.22
N GLU A 182 -8.90 -14.61 5.35
CA GLU A 182 -8.37 -13.29 5.74
C GLU A 182 -9.29 -12.58 6.74
N THR A 183 -10.62 -12.70 6.62
CA THR A 183 -11.56 -12.23 7.64
C THR A 183 -11.34 -12.93 8.98
N CYS A 184 -11.17 -14.26 8.99
CA CYS A 184 -10.88 -15.02 10.20
C CYS A 184 -9.62 -14.51 10.90
N LYS A 185 -8.52 -14.31 10.15
CA LYS A 185 -7.27 -13.76 10.69
C LYS A 185 -7.46 -12.38 11.31
N LYS A 186 -8.19 -11.48 10.66
CA LYS A 186 -8.48 -10.13 11.18
C LYS A 186 -9.30 -10.16 12.47
N ARG A 187 -10.23 -11.12 12.58
CA ARG A 187 -11.08 -11.32 13.76
C ARG A 187 -10.46 -12.27 14.81
N GLN A 188 -9.22 -12.71 14.62
CA GLN A 188 -8.54 -13.67 15.50
C GLN A 188 -9.31 -15.00 15.67
N LEU A 189 -10.04 -15.42 14.64
CA LEU A 189 -10.76 -16.69 14.59
C LEU A 189 -9.95 -17.76 13.86
N SER A 190 -10.12 -19.02 14.25
CA SER A 190 -9.55 -20.18 13.55
C SER A 190 -10.21 -20.36 12.17
N PRO A 191 -9.48 -20.21 11.05
CA PRO A 191 -10.06 -20.38 9.72
C PRO A 191 -10.57 -21.80 9.49
N ILE A 192 -9.87 -22.81 10.02
CA ILE A 192 -10.27 -24.22 9.90
C ILE A 192 -11.60 -24.43 10.60
N THR A 193 -11.77 -23.90 11.81
CA THR A 193 -13.02 -24.04 12.56
C THR A 193 -14.19 -23.39 11.83
N VAL A 194 -14.00 -22.18 11.31
CA VAL A 194 -15.04 -21.45 10.54
C VAL A 194 -15.40 -22.22 9.27
N ILE A 195 -14.41 -22.66 8.48
CA ILE A 195 -14.65 -23.41 7.25
C ILE A 195 -15.34 -24.75 7.56
N SER A 196 -14.90 -25.47 8.60
CA SER A 196 -15.54 -26.72 9.01
C SER A 196 -16.99 -26.52 9.41
N LYS A 197 -17.34 -25.44 10.14
CA LYS A 197 -18.74 -25.12 10.45
C LYS A 197 -19.58 -24.93 9.19
N ILE A 198 -19.08 -24.18 8.21
CA ILE A 198 -19.76 -23.96 6.93
C ILE A 198 -19.95 -25.29 6.19
N VAL A 199 -18.88 -26.09 6.05
CA VAL A 199 -18.92 -27.36 5.31
C VAL A 199 -19.88 -28.35 5.97
N THR A 200 -19.83 -28.49 7.30
CA THR A 200 -20.72 -29.37 8.05
C THR A 200 -22.19 -28.99 7.88
N ALA A 201 -22.52 -27.69 7.90
CA ALA A 201 -23.89 -27.23 7.67
C ALA A 201 -24.38 -27.56 6.25
N VAL A 202 -23.54 -27.33 5.23
CA VAL A 202 -23.87 -27.61 3.83
C VAL A 202 -24.05 -29.11 3.58
N VAL A 203 -23.13 -29.94 4.07
CA VAL A 203 -23.23 -31.40 3.93
C VAL A 203 -24.44 -31.95 4.69
N GLY A 204 -24.76 -31.37 5.84
CA GLY A 204 -25.94 -31.73 6.64
C GLY A 204 -27.26 -31.14 6.13
N ASN A 205 -27.28 -30.44 4.99
CA ASN A 205 -28.44 -29.76 4.42
C ASN A 205 -29.17 -28.82 5.43
N ARG A 206 -28.39 -28.10 6.24
CA ARG A 206 -28.86 -27.10 7.21
C ARG A 206 -28.73 -25.69 6.63
N GLU A 207 -29.36 -24.72 7.29
CA GLU A 207 -29.17 -23.30 6.94
C GLU A 207 -27.70 -22.88 7.06
N TYR A 208 -27.31 -21.90 6.23
CA TYR A 208 -25.95 -21.38 6.22
C TYR A 208 -25.65 -20.68 7.55
N PRO A 209 -24.61 -21.10 8.29
CA PRO A 209 -24.31 -20.52 9.58
C PRO A 209 -23.78 -19.10 9.41
N ASP A 210 -24.27 -18.17 10.23
CA ASP A 210 -23.68 -16.84 10.37
C ASP A 210 -22.38 -16.93 11.18
N VAL A 211 -21.31 -17.37 10.52
CA VAL A 211 -20.00 -17.59 11.16
C VAL A 211 -19.27 -16.30 11.56
N PHE A 212 -19.82 -15.14 11.20
CA PHE A 212 -19.24 -13.82 11.44
C PHE A 212 -20.22 -12.86 12.10
N ASP A 213 -21.37 -13.33 12.58
CA ASP A 213 -22.39 -12.51 13.24
C ASP A 213 -22.73 -11.23 12.43
N LEU A 214 -22.86 -11.36 11.11
CA LEU A 214 -23.14 -10.24 10.20
C LEU A 214 -24.63 -9.90 10.13
N VAL A 215 -25.49 -10.83 10.50
CA VAL A 215 -26.96 -10.67 10.43
C VAL A 215 -27.54 -10.23 11.78
N SER A 216 -26.79 -10.40 12.86
CA SER A 216 -27.21 -10.12 14.25
C SER A 216 -26.80 -8.73 14.76
N ALA A 217 -26.46 -7.80 13.87
CA ALA A 217 -25.98 -6.45 14.20
C ALA A 217 -26.96 -5.34 13.78
#